data_AF-A0A5B2Z0J9-F1
#
_entry.id   AF-A0A5B2Z0J9-F1
#
_cell.length_a   1.000
_cell.length_b   1.000
_cell.length_c   1.000
_cell.angle_alpha   90.00
_cell.angle_beta   90.00
_cell.angle_gamma   90.00
#
_symmetry.space_group_name_H-M   'P 1'
#
loop_
_entity.id
_entity.type
_entity.pdbx_description
1 polymer ?
#
loop_
_entity_poly.entity_id
_entity_poly.type
_entity_poly.pdbx_seq_one_letter_code
_entity_poly.pdbx_strand_id
1 'polypeptide(L)' 'MGSEIALASTHRIIKKFGAERVSDSAADELRKILELLGENISRQAVELAFHAHRKTIKPEDIILASKNFIK' A
#
# COMPACT_ATOMS: atom_id res chain seq x y z
N MET A 1 1.54 -2.67 -17.62
CA MET A 1 0.93 -2.98 -16.31
C MET A 1 0.12 -1.75 -15.91
N GLY A 2 -1.18 -1.93 -15.64
CA GLY A 2 -2.02 -0.84 -15.13
C GLY A 2 -1.69 -0.57 -13.68
N SER A 3 -1.96 0.64 -13.21
CA SER A 3 -1.89 0.93 -11.77
C SER A 3 -3.06 0.26 -11.06
N GLU A 4 -2.77 -0.38 -9.92
CA GLU A 4 -3.76 -1.06 -9.09
C GLU A 4 -4.57 -0.06 -8.25
N ILE A 5 -3.98 1.11 -7.96
CA ILE A 5 -4.65 2.19 -7.24
C ILE A 5 -5.17 3.26 -8.22
N ALA A 6 -6.46 3.56 -8.12
CA ALA A 6 -7.08 4.61 -8.92
C ALA A 6 -6.57 6.01 -8.52
N LEU A 7 -6.19 6.83 -9.51
CA LEU A 7 -5.69 8.19 -9.30
C LEU A 7 -6.67 9.07 -8.48
N ALA A 8 -7.98 8.92 -8.73
CA ALA A 8 -9.04 9.61 -8.01
C ALA A 8 -9.07 9.26 -6.51
N SER A 9 -8.74 8.01 -6.14
CA SER A 9 -8.62 7.61 -4.73
C SER A 9 -7.44 8.32 -4.07
N THR A 10 -6.31 8.43 -4.76
CA THR A 10 -5.12 9.13 -4.25
C THR A 10 -5.38 10.62 -4.07
N HIS A 11 -6.08 11.26 -5.00
CA HIS A 11 -6.57 12.63 -4.85
C HIS A 11 -7.40 12.80 -3.57
N ARG A 12 -8.35 11.90 -3.31
CA ARG A 12 -9.19 11.95 -2.09
C ARG A 12 -8.37 11.80 -0.80
N ILE A 13 -7.35 10.93 -0.80
CA ILE A 13 -6.46 10.77 0.34
C ILE A 13 -5.77 12.10 0.66
N ILE A 14 -5.14 12.74 -0.34
CA ILE A 14 -4.41 14.00 -0.14
C ILE A 14 -5.36 15.12 0.33
N LYS A 15 -6.52 15.27 -0.32
CA LYS A 15 -7.52 16.30 0.05
C LYS A 15 -8.07 16.13 1.46
N LYS A 16 -8.17 14.90 1.97
CA LYS A 16 -8.60 14.63 3.35
C LYS A 16 -7.70 15.30 4.40
N PHE A 17 -6.44 15.58 4.07
CA PHE A 17 -5.50 16.27 4.95
C PHE A 17 -5.49 17.81 4.75
N GLY A 18 -6.53 18.37 4.13
CA GLY A 18 -6.71 19.82 4.00
C GLY A 18 -6.11 20.44 2.74
N ALA A 19 -5.61 19.63 1.80
CA ALA A 19 -5.17 20.14 0.50
C ALA A 19 -6.38 20.60 -0.34
N GLU A 20 -6.43 21.89 -0.67
CA GLU A 20 -7.50 22.46 -1.49
C GLU A 20 -7.39 22.01 -2.97
N ARG A 21 -6.15 22.03 -3.50
CA ARG A 21 -5.80 21.62 -4.86
C ARG A 21 -4.70 20.58 -4.84
N VAL A 22 -4.76 19.64 -5.76
CA VAL A 22 -3.79 18.55 -5.94
C VAL A 22 -3.58 18.39 -7.44
N SER A 23 -2.32 18.36 -7.90
CA SER A 23 -2.02 18.05 -9.30
C SER A 23 -2.10 16.55 -9.55
N ASP A 24 -2.39 16.16 -10.79
CA ASP A 24 -2.36 14.74 -11.18
C ASP A 24 -0.98 14.12 -10.96
N SER A 25 0.10 14.88 -11.17
CA SER A 25 1.47 14.42 -10.89
C SER A 25 1.71 14.12 -9.41
N ALA A 26 1.18 14.94 -8.49
CA ALA A 26 1.33 14.69 -7.06
C ALA A 26 0.50 13.47 -6.60
N ALA A 27 -0.72 13.33 -7.14
CA ALA A 27 -1.54 12.16 -6.90
C ALA A 27 -0.93 10.89 -7.50
N ASP A 28 -0.28 10.99 -8.66
CA ASP A 28 0.41 9.87 -9.29
C ASP A 28 1.64 9.44 -8.50
N GLU A 29 2.40 10.39 -7.95
CA GLU A 29 3.59 10.07 -7.16
C GLU A 29 3.23 9.38 -5.85
N LEU A 30 2.21 9.89 -5.12
CA LEU A 30 1.71 9.20 -3.93
C LEU A 30 1.18 7.80 -4.29
N ARG A 31 0.54 7.63 -5.44
CA ARG A 31 0.07 6.33 -5.91
C ARG A 31 1.22 5.34 -6.05
N LYS A 32 2.30 5.72 -6.73
CA LYS A 32 3.49 4.86 -6.91
C LYS A 32 4.10 4.46 -5.56
N ILE A 33 4.19 5.40 -4.63
CA ILE A 33 4.71 5.14 -3.28
C ILE A 33 3.82 4.14 -2.54
N LEU A 34 2.50 4.28 -2.61
CA LEU A 34 1.55 3.36 -1.98
C LEU A 34 1.61 1.96 -2.61
N GLU A 35 1.73 1.87 -3.93
CA GLU A 35 1.88 0.60 -4.65
C GLU A 35 3.19 -0.11 -4.25
N LEU A 36 4.31 0.62 -4.22
CA LEU A 36 5.60 0.08 -3.79
C LEU A 36 5.57 -0.40 -2.33
N LEU A 37 4.95 0.38 -1.44
CA LEU A 37 4.75 0.00 -0.04
C LEU A 37 3.89 -1.27 0.06
N GLY A 38 2.79 -1.32 -0.69
CA GLY A 38 1.89 -2.48 -0.74
C GLY A 38 2.59 -3.73 -1.27
N GLU A 39 3.42 -3.62 -2.30
CA GLU A 39 4.20 -4.73 -2.84
C GLU A 39 5.16 -5.29 -1.79
N ASN A 40 5.90 -4.41 -1.12
CA ASN A 40 6.89 -4.82 -0.11
C ASN A 40 6.24 -5.49 1.10
N ILE A 41 5.11 -4.96 1.59
CA ILE A 41 4.33 -5.58 2.67
C ILE A 41 3.78 -6.94 2.21
N SER A 42 3.22 -7.01 1.00
CA SER A 42 2.62 -8.24 0.46
C SER A 42 3.66 -9.36 0.31
N ARG A 43 4.87 -9.03 -0.15
CA ARG A 43 5.97 -9.98 -0.28
C ARG A 43 6.34 -10.60 1.07
N GLN A 44 6.53 -9.77 2.10
CA GLN A 44 6.83 -10.27 3.46
C GLN A 44 5.66 -11.05 4.06
N ALA A 45 4.40 -10.62 3.83
CA ALA A 45 3.23 -11.34 4.33
C ALA A 45 3.10 -12.74 3.70
N VAL A 46 3.45 -12.89 2.42
CA VAL A 46 3.49 -14.20 1.75
C VAL A 46 4.55 -15.11 2.37
N GLU A 47 5.75 -14.59 2.66
CA GLU A 47 6.81 -15.35 3.35
C GLU A 47 6.38 -15.79 4.75
N LEU A 48 5.76 -14.89 5.52
CA LEU A 48 5.25 -15.18 6.86
C LEU A 48 4.18 -16.29 6.85
N ALA A 49 3.21 -16.21 5.94
CA ALA A 49 2.19 -17.24 5.80
C ALA A 49 2.81 -18.59 5.36
N PHE A 50 3.78 -18.55 4.45
CA PHE A 50 4.50 -19.73 3.99
C PHE A 50 5.26 -20.42 5.14
N HIS A 51 5.99 -19.66 5.96
CA HIS A 51 6.69 -20.19 7.14
C HIS A 51 5.74 -20.74 8.20
N ALA A 52 4.51 -20.22 8.26
CA ALA A 52 3.44 -20.75 9.11
C ALA A 52 2.67 -21.93 8.48
N HIS A 53 3.16 -22.48 7.36
CA HIS A 53 2.53 -23.56 6.59
C HIS A 53 1.09 -23.28 6.15
N ARG A 54 0.76 -22.00 5.91
CA ARG A 54 -0.54 -21.56 5.41
C ARG A 54 -0.44 -21.09 3.96
N LYS A 55 -1.49 -21.38 3.19
CA LYS A 55 -1.66 -20.82 1.83
C LYS A 55 -2.45 -19.51 1.83
N THR A 56 -3.38 -19.35 2.77
CA THR A 56 -4.18 -18.14 2.91
C THR A 56 -3.43 -17.13 3.77
N ILE A 57 -3.20 -15.94 3.21
CA ILE A 57 -2.69 -14.78 3.93
C ILE A 57 -3.78 -14.27 4.87
N LYS A 58 -3.41 -14.05 6.13
CA LYS A 58 -4.32 -13.57 7.17
C LYS A 58 -3.95 -12.15 7.61
N PRO A 59 -4.84 -11.42 8.30
CA PRO A 59 -4.55 -10.07 8.78
C PRO A 59 -3.28 -9.97 9.64
N GLU A 60 -2.98 -10.97 10.46
CA GLU A 60 -1.78 -11.03 11.27
C GLU A 60 -0.47 -11.01 10.45
N ASP A 61 -0.47 -11.61 9.26
CA ASP A 61 0.70 -11.60 8.36
C ASP A 61 0.96 -10.19 7.83
N ILE A 62 -0.12 -9.49 7.43
CA ILE A 62 -0.05 -8.10 6.95
C ILE A 62 0.42 -7.17 8.07
N ILE A 63 -0.15 -7.30 9.27
CA ILE A 63 0.22 -6.46 10.43
C ILE A 63 1.69 -6.69 10.81
N LEU A 64 2.16 -7.95 10.80
CA LEU A 64 3.54 -8.25 11.13
C LEU A 64 4.51 -7.74 10.05
N ALA A 65 4.19 -7.96 8.77
CA ALA A 65 4.97 -7.46 7.63
C ALA A 65 5.05 -5.93 7.61
N SER A 66 3.97 -5.22 7.98
CA SER A 66 3.92 -3.76 7.90
C SER A 66 4.82 -3.07 8.92
N LYS A 67 5.20 -3.73 10.03
CA LYS A 67 6.01 -3.12 11.12
C LYS A 67 7.37 -2.60 10.65
N ASN A 68 7.92 -3.17 9.58
CA ASN A 68 9.21 -2.75 9.03
C ASN A 68 9.10 -1.50 8.14
N PHE A 69 7.89 -1.14 7.70
CA PHE A 69 7.65 -0.06 6.74
C PHE A 69 6.87 1.10 7.32
N ILE A 70 5.99 0.83 8.29
CA ILE A 70 5.19 1.83 9.00
C ILE A 70 5.74 1.87 10.43
N LYS A 71 6.53 2.90 10.73
CA LYS A 71 7.01 3.22 12.08
C LYS A 71 6.19 4.35 12.67
#